data_AF-A0ABD2MGY3-F1
#
_entry.id   AF-A0ABD2MGY3-F1
#
_cell.length_a   1.000
_cell.length_b   1.000
_cell.length_c   1.000
_cell.angle_alpha   90.00
_cell.angle_beta   90.00
_cell.angle_gamma   90.00
#
_symmetry.space_group_name_H-M   'P 1'
#
loop_
_entity.id
_entity.type
_entity.pdbx_description
1 polymer ?
#
loop_
_entity_poly.entity_id
_entity_poly.type
_entity_poly.pdbx_seq_one_letter_code
_entity_poly.pdbx_strand_id
1 'polypeptide(L)'
;MKRRLQETVQYYQSKIDELEKDEEQIYNAYELWLEEPRLHESNLLLPSLPPQYEANLLFHIIQGDAKPWYEYIDYKRVKQEQQECIRIWRISNFRENTNVNRPLPNSANSMESDNPVERIFRRLTSYDAPKPAPEIGNAAAIVPTIDIGSLEAMFNMLKPNFDILTQFA
;
A
#
# COMPACT_ATOMS: atom_id res chain seq x y z
N MET A 1 40.84 -11.01 19.82
CA MET A 1 39.58 -11.32 19.10
C MET A 1 38.34 -10.94 19.91
N LYS A 2 38.22 -11.38 21.17
CA LYS A 2 37.07 -11.09 22.06
C LYS A 2 36.71 -9.59 22.19
N ARG A 3 37.70 -8.71 22.34
CA ARG A 3 37.50 -7.26 22.48
C ARG A 3 36.82 -6.61 21.26
N ARG A 4 37.27 -6.93 20.04
CA ARG A 4 36.68 -6.38 18.80
C ARG A 4 35.25 -6.84 18.57
N LEU A 5 34.93 -8.09 18.93
CA LEU A 5 33.54 -8.58 18.90
C LEU A 5 32.68 -7.79 19.89
N GLN A 6 33.19 -7.52 21.08
CA GLN A 6 32.47 -6.78 22.12
C GLN A 6 32.21 -5.32 21.71
N GLU A 7 33.20 -4.66 21.10
CA GLU A 7 33.07 -3.31 20.52
C GLU A 7 32.04 -3.30 19.38
N THR A 8 32.02 -4.33 18.53
CA THR A 8 31.04 -4.46 17.44
C THR A 8 29.62 -4.64 17.97
N VAL A 9 29.43 -5.50 18.97
CA VAL A 9 28.12 -5.71 19.61
C VAL A 9 27.62 -4.42 20.27
N GLN A 10 28.48 -3.73 21.03
CA GLN A 10 28.12 -2.45 21.66
C GLN A 10 27.72 -1.39 20.63
N TYR A 11 28.43 -1.31 19.50
CA TYR A 11 28.10 -0.39 18.42
C TYR A 11 26.70 -0.66 17.84
N TYR A 12 26.38 -1.91 17.52
CA TYR A 12 25.06 -2.24 16.99
C TYR A 12 23.95 -2.10 18.03
N GLN A 13 24.22 -2.39 19.30
CA GLN A 13 23.25 -2.19 20.37
C GLN A 13 22.93 -0.71 20.54
N SER A 14 23.95 0.16 20.66
CA SER A 14 23.76 1.61 20.75
C SER A 14 22.98 2.15 19.55
N LYS A 15 23.23 1.60 18.36
CA LYS A 15 22.53 2.00 17.15
C LYS A 15 21.07 1.57 17.13
N ILE A 16 20.74 0.41 17.71
CA ILE A 16 19.35 -0.02 17.88
C ILE A 16 18.64 0.90 18.88
N ASP A 17 19.27 1.16 20.03
CA ASP A 17 18.71 2.03 21.07
C ASP A 17 18.47 3.47 20.55
N GLU A 18 19.35 3.99 19.68
CA GLU A 18 19.16 5.28 19.00
C GLU A 18 17.95 5.27 18.05
N LEU A 19 17.77 4.21 17.27
CA LEU A 19 16.63 4.08 16.36
C LEU A 19 15.31 3.97 17.11
N GLU A 20 15.26 3.18 18.19
CA GLU A 20 14.06 3.05 19.04
C GLU A 20 13.67 4.41 19.64
N LYS A 21 14.66 5.19 20.07
CA LYS A 21 14.44 6.53 20.61
C LYS A 21 13.88 7.50 19.55
N ASP A 22 14.39 7.47 18.33
CA ASP A 22 13.90 8.32 17.23
C ASP A 22 12.44 7.96 16.86
N GLU A 23 12.07 6.68 16.88
CA GLU A 23 10.69 6.23 16.65
C GLU A 23 9.74 6.70 17.75
N GLU A 24 10.12 6.55 19.02
CA GLU A 24 9.34 7.06 20.16
C GLU A 24 9.15 8.59 20.09
N GLN A 25 10.21 9.32 19.74
CA GLN A 25 10.17 10.78 19.61
C GLN A 25 9.17 11.24 18.54
N ILE A 26 9.15 10.58 17.39
CA ILE A 26 8.20 10.87 16.32
C ILE A 26 6.78 10.51 16.71
N TYR A 27 6.57 9.38 17.36
CA TYR A 27 5.23 8.98 17.81
C TYR A 27 4.64 10.00 18.79
N ASN A 28 5.43 10.46 19.74
CA ASN A 28 5.05 11.53 20.67
C ASN A 28 4.76 12.85 19.94
N ALA A 29 5.55 13.20 18.92
CA ALA A 29 5.30 14.38 18.11
C ALA A 29 3.95 14.29 17.36
N TYR A 30 3.63 13.12 16.78
CA TYR A 30 2.33 12.87 16.15
C TYR A 30 1.16 13.04 17.10
N GLU A 31 1.26 12.51 18.33
CA GLU A 31 0.25 12.68 19.36
C GLU A 31 0.02 14.17 19.65
N LEU A 32 1.10 14.93 19.87
CA LEU A 32 1.04 16.38 20.08
C LEU A 32 0.42 17.12 18.88
N TRP A 33 0.69 16.68 17.65
CA TRP A 33 0.11 17.29 16.45
C TRP A 33 -1.39 17.07 16.33
N LEU A 34 -1.90 15.94 16.81
CA LEU A 34 -3.32 15.61 16.79
C LEU A 34 -4.08 16.26 17.95
N GLU A 35 -3.43 16.45 19.10
CA GLU A 35 -4.07 16.99 20.30
C GLU A 35 -4.15 18.53 20.33
N GLU A 36 -3.20 19.24 19.73
CA GLU A 36 -3.09 20.70 19.86
C GLU A 36 -3.82 21.44 18.72
N PRO A 37 -5.02 22.02 18.96
CA PRO A 37 -5.85 22.60 17.89
C PRO A 37 -5.24 23.83 17.24
N ARG A 38 -4.36 24.53 17.98
CA ARG A 38 -3.67 25.75 17.52
C ARG A 38 -2.70 25.47 16.36
N LEU A 39 -2.27 24.22 16.18
CA LEU A 39 -1.42 23.83 15.04
C LEU A 39 -2.13 23.96 13.70
N HIS A 40 -3.46 24.08 13.69
CA HIS A 40 -4.27 24.30 12.49
C HIS A 40 -4.53 25.77 12.18
N GLU A 41 -4.07 26.70 13.03
CA GLU A 41 -4.24 28.14 12.80
C GLU A 41 -3.18 28.69 11.82
N SER A 42 -3.60 29.53 10.88
CA SER A 42 -2.75 30.06 9.80
C SER A 42 -1.69 31.08 10.25
N ASN A 43 -1.75 31.54 11.50
CA ASN A 43 -0.84 32.51 12.11
C ASN A 43 0.29 31.86 12.94
N LEU A 44 0.34 30.53 13.03
CA LEU A 44 1.33 29.84 13.86
C LEU A 44 2.73 29.86 13.23
N LEU A 45 3.73 30.28 14.01
CA LEU A 45 5.13 30.22 13.62
C LEU A 45 5.73 28.87 14.01
N LEU A 46 5.76 27.91 13.08
CA LEU A 46 6.32 26.57 13.30
C LEU A 46 7.72 26.55 13.92
N PRO A 47 8.69 27.40 13.51
CA PRO A 47 10.03 27.38 14.11
C PRO A 47 10.08 27.78 15.60
N SER A 48 9.00 28.36 16.12
CA SER A 48 8.91 28.75 17.54
C SER A 48 8.38 27.63 18.44
N LEU A 49 7.97 26.50 17.86
CA LEU A 49 7.46 25.36 18.62
C LEU A 49 8.58 24.71 19.45
N PRO A 50 8.26 24.16 20.63
CA PRO A 50 9.20 23.38 21.40
C PRO A 50 9.75 22.18 20.61
N PRO A 51 10.99 21.73 20.86
CA PRO A 51 11.64 20.66 20.08
C PRO A 51 10.84 19.36 19.98
N GLN A 52 10.08 19.00 21.03
CA GLN A 52 9.20 17.83 21.07
C GLN A 52 8.10 17.80 20.00
N TYR A 53 7.80 18.94 19.37
CA TYR A 53 6.85 19.02 18.27
C TYR A 53 7.49 18.74 16.90
N GLU A 54 8.80 18.47 16.81
CA GLU A 54 9.47 18.16 15.55
C GLU A 54 9.05 19.10 14.40
N ALA A 55 9.16 20.41 14.62
CA ALA A 55 8.59 21.45 13.75
C ALA A 55 9.01 21.31 12.27
N ASN A 56 10.20 20.77 12.01
CA ASN A 56 10.69 20.49 10.66
C ASN A 56 9.85 19.40 9.97
N LEU A 57 9.56 18.29 10.65
CA LEU A 57 8.73 17.21 10.12
C LEU A 57 7.29 17.68 9.92
N LEU A 58 6.74 18.42 10.89
CA LEU A 58 5.42 19.03 10.77
C LEU A 58 5.32 19.96 9.55
N PHE A 59 6.37 20.75 9.30
CA PHE A 59 6.43 21.61 8.12
C PHE A 59 6.33 20.79 6.83
N HIS A 60 7.07 19.68 6.71
CA HIS A 60 6.96 18.80 5.53
C HIS A 60 5.56 18.20 5.36
N ILE A 61 4.88 17.81 6.44
CA ILE A 61 3.48 17.35 6.39
C ILE A 61 2.57 18.44 5.84
N ILE A 62 2.66 19.66 6.36
CA ILE A 62 1.83 20.79 5.93
C ILE A 62 2.06 21.12 4.46
N GLN A 63 3.30 20.97 3.97
CA GLN A 63 3.63 21.15 2.56
C GLN A 63 3.24 19.96 1.66
N GLY A 64 2.74 18.86 2.24
CA GLY A 64 2.47 17.62 1.51
C GLY A 64 3.73 16.91 0.99
N ASP A 65 4.90 17.20 1.56
CA ASP A 65 6.16 16.56 1.19
C ASP A 65 6.30 15.21 1.89
N ALA A 66 6.23 14.13 1.11
CA ALA A 66 6.31 12.77 1.62
C ALA A 66 7.74 12.27 1.85
N LYS A 67 8.77 13.00 1.38
CA LYS A 67 10.16 12.51 1.38
C LYS A 67 10.73 12.14 2.75
N PRO A 68 10.49 12.90 3.83
CA PRO A 68 11.05 12.54 5.15
C PRO A 68 10.53 11.19 5.65
N TRP A 69 9.33 10.78 5.24
CA TRP A 69 8.71 9.53 5.69
C TRP A 69 9.34 8.29 5.06
N TYR A 70 10.10 8.45 3.98
CA TYR A 70 10.78 7.34 3.30
C TYR A 70 11.82 6.63 4.17
N GLU A 71 12.39 7.33 5.14
CA GLU A 71 13.35 6.74 6.08
C GLU A 71 12.69 5.74 7.04
N TYR A 72 11.39 5.90 7.30
CA TYR A 72 10.59 5.05 8.18
C TYR A 72 9.88 3.90 7.43
N ILE A 73 10.05 3.81 6.10
CA ILE A 73 9.46 2.73 5.31
C ILE A 73 10.42 1.52 5.28
N ASP A 74 9.92 0.36 5.69
CA ASP A 74 10.64 -0.90 5.46
C ASP A 74 10.55 -1.32 3.97
N TYR A 75 11.50 -0.83 3.19
CA TYR A 75 11.62 -1.16 1.77
C TYR A 75 11.78 -2.66 1.50
N LYS A 76 12.41 -3.42 2.40
CA LYS A 76 12.61 -4.85 2.20
C LYS A 76 11.27 -5.58 2.31
N ARG A 77 10.50 -5.25 3.34
CA ARG A 77 9.16 -5.79 3.54
C ARG A 77 8.23 -5.42 2.39
N VAL A 78 8.17 -4.15 1.99
CA VAL A 78 7.35 -3.70 0.85
C VAL A 78 7.71 -4.48 -0.42
N LYS A 79 9.00 -4.68 -0.69
CA LYS A 79 9.45 -5.44 -1.86
C LYS A 79 9.06 -6.92 -1.79
N GLN A 80 9.13 -7.53 -0.61
CA GLN A 80 8.69 -8.91 -0.40
C GLN A 80 7.19 -9.05 -0.63
N GLU A 81 6.39 -8.16 -0.06
CA GLU A 81 4.94 -8.13 -0.24
C GLU A 81 4.56 -7.95 -1.72
N GLN A 82 5.24 -7.05 -2.44
CA GLN A 82 5.05 -6.89 -3.89
C GLN A 82 5.36 -8.17 -4.68
N GLN A 83 6.47 -8.85 -4.35
CA GLN A 83 6.84 -10.11 -5.00
C GLN A 83 5.80 -11.20 -4.73
N GLU A 84 5.26 -11.25 -3.53
CA GLU A 84 4.21 -12.18 -3.15
C GLU A 84 2.90 -11.91 -3.88
N CYS A 85 2.47 -10.65 -3.98
CA CYS A 85 1.33 -10.25 -4.80
C CYS A 85 1.49 -10.67 -6.26
N ILE A 86 2.67 -10.46 -6.86
CA ILE A 86 2.98 -10.90 -8.22
C ILE A 86 2.90 -12.43 -8.33
N ARG A 87 3.41 -13.18 -7.35
CA ARG A 87 3.33 -14.64 -7.31
C ARG A 87 1.89 -15.11 -7.26
N ILE A 88 1.08 -14.57 -6.36
CA ILE A 88 -0.35 -14.88 -6.23
C ILE A 88 -1.06 -14.59 -7.56
N TRP A 89 -0.83 -13.42 -8.15
CA TRP A 89 -1.40 -13.07 -9.45
C TRP A 89 -1.02 -14.08 -10.55
N ARG A 90 0.25 -14.51 -10.62
CA ARG A 90 0.70 -15.52 -11.57
C ARG A 90 -0.01 -16.86 -11.37
N ILE A 91 -0.19 -17.29 -10.12
CA ILE A 91 -0.90 -18.53 -9.79
C ILE A 91 -2.36 -18.45 -10.21
N SER A 92 -3.06 -17.37 -9.83
CA SER A 92 -4.47 -17.15 -10.18
C SER A 92 -4.71 -17.09 -11.68
N ASN A 93 -3.69 -16.72 -12.46
CA ASN A 93 -3.76 -16.65 -13.92
C ASN A 93 -3.11 -17.86 -14.62
N PHE A 94 -2.82 -18.95 -13.90
CA PHE A 94 -2.20 -20.17 -14.46
C PHE A 94 -0.86 -19.93 -15.19
N ARG A 95 -0.12 -18.87 -14.82
CA ARG A 95 1.16 -18.46 -15.42
C ARG A 95 2.39 -19.03 -14.71
N GLU A 96 2.21 -19.87 -13.69
CA GLU A 96 3.30 -20.53 -12.98
C GLU A 96 3.43 -21.99 -13.44
N ASN A 97 4.65 -22.45 -13.73
CA ASN A 97 4.96 -23.74 -14.37
C ASN A 97 4.39 -24.98 -13.65
N THR A 98 3.95 -24.85 -12.41
CA THR A 98 3.28 -25.92 -11.65
C THR A 98 1.84 -26.17 -12.10
N ASN A 99 1.20 -25.21 -12.77
CA ASN A 99 -0.20 -25.23 -13.20
C ASN A 99 -0.40 -25.03 -14.71
N VAL A 100 0.67 -24.93 -15.49
CA VAL A 100 0.57 -24.78 -16.94
C VAL A 100 0.08 -26.11 -17.54
N ASN A 101 -1.10 -26.08 -18.15
CA ASN A 101 -1.69 -27.17 -18.93
C ASN A 101 -2.15 -28.42 -18.16
N ARG A 102 -2.70 -28.31 -16.94
CA ARG A 102 -3.62 -29.39 -16.52
C ARG A 102 -4.94 -29.19 -17.27
N PRO A 103 -5.40 -30.19 -18.05
CA PRO A 103 -6.75 -30.15 -18.59
C PRO A 103 -7.72 -29.93 -17.42
N LEU A 104 -8.75 -29.09 -17.60
CA LEU A 104 -9.84 -29.03 -16.63
C LEU A 104 -10.32 -30.47 -16.37
N PRO A 105 -10.71 -30.85 -15.13
CA PRO A 105 -11.17 -32.22 -14.82
C PRO A 105 -12.45 -32.68 -15.53
N ASN A 106 -12.94 -31.93 -16.53
CA ASN A 106 -14.23 -32.13 -17.18
C ASN A 106 -14.11 -32.59 -18.65
N SER A 107 -13.23 -33.54 -18.95
CA SER A 107 -13.26 -34.23 -20.25
C SER A 107 -13.13 -35.74 -20.12
N ALA A 108 -13.79 -36.34 -19.13
CA ALA A 108 -13.87 -37.78 -19.03
C ALA A 108 -14.99 -38.41 -19.88
N ASN A 109 -15.92 -37.64 -20.46
CA ASN A 109 -17.16 -38.22 -21.02
C ASN A 109 -17.56 -37.78 -22.45
N SER A 110 -16.67 -37.19 -23.25
CA SER A 110 -16.98 -37.00 -24.68
C SER A 110 -15.92 -37.72 -25.51
N MET A 111 -16.34 -38.70 -26.31
CA MET A 111 -15.52 -39.38 -27.32
C MET A 111 -14.60 -38.34 -28.01
N GLU A 112 -13.31 -38.35 -27.66
CA GLU A 112 -12.32 -37.56 -28.37
C GLU A 112 -12.11 -38.16 -29.77
N SER A 113 -11.94 -37.30 -30.77
CA SER A 113 -11.63 -37.74 -32.14
C SER A 113 -10.28 -38.49 -32.16
N ASP A 114 -10.23 -39.59 -32.92
CA ASP A 114 -8.98 -40.33 -33.19
C ASP A 114 -8.00 -39.50 -34.04
N ASN A 115 -8.49 -38.45 -34.72
CA ASN A 115 -7.65 -37.56 -35.49
C ASN A 115 -6.92 -36.56 -34.56
N PRO A 116 -5.57 -36.59 -34.52
CA PRO A 116 -4.80 -35.73 -33.63
C PRO A 116 -4.99 -34.23 -33.92
N VAL A 117 -5.21 -33.86 -35.19
CA VAL A 117 -5.39 -32.46 -35.59
C VAL A 117 -6.71 -31.91 -35.04
N GLU A 118 -7.81 -32.65 -35.22
CA GLU A 118 -9.13 -32.26 -34.70
C GLU A 118 -9.15 -32.21 -33.17
N ARG A 119 -8.47 -33.16 -32.52
CA ARG A 119 -8.31 -33.18 -31.07
C ARG A 119 -7.58 -31.95 -30.55
N ILE A 120 -6.52 -31.52 -31.23
CA ILE A 120 -5.76 -30.31 -30.88
C ILE A 120 -6.64 -29.07 -31.08
N PHE A 121 -7.29 -28.92 -32.23
CA PHE A 121 -8.14 -27.75 -32.49
C PHE A 121 -9.31 -27.65 -31.51
N ARG A 122 -9.99 -28.76 -31.21
CA ARG A 122 -11.10 -28.80 -30.24
C ARG A 122 -10.64 -28.40 -28.84
N ARG A 123 -9.45 -28.85 -28.41
CA ARG A 123 -8.89 -28.45 -27.12
C ARG A 123 -8.54 -26.96 -27.12
N LEU A 124 -7.89 -26.46 -28.17
CA LEU A 124 -7.53 -25.04 -28.30
C LEU A 124 -8.75 -24.11 -28.26
N THR A 125 -9.87 -24.51 -28.87
CA THR A 125 -11.12 -23.74 -28.82
C THR A 125 -11.91 -23.89 -27.52
N SER A 126 -11.58 -24.87 -26.67
CA SER A 126 -12.23 -25.06 -25.36
C SER A 126 -11.63 -24.22 -24.22
N TYR A 127 -10.45 -23.62 -24.44
CA TYR A 127 -9.85 -22.71 -23.47
C TYR A 127 -10.55 -21.35 -23.54
N ASP A 128 -10.74 -20.73 -22.37
CA ASP A 128 -11.21 -19.34 -22.30
C ASP A 128 -10.29 -18.42 -23.12
N ALA A 129 -10.91 -17.44 -23.79
CA ALA A 129 -10.15 -16.39 -24.47
C ALA A 129 -9.21 -15.69 -23.48
N PRO A 130 -7.99 -15.29 -23.91
CA PRO A 130 -7.08 -14.55 -23.05
C PRO A 130 -7.79 -13.35 -22.44
N LYS A 131 -7.92 -13.32 -21.11
CA LYS A 131 -8.48 -12.16 -20.42
C LYS A 131 -7.54 -10.96 -20.65
N PRO A 132 -8.08 -9.75 -20.90
CA PRO A 132 -7.26 -8.56 -21.00
C PRO A 132 -6.48 -8.34 -19.71
N ALA A 133 -5.39 -7.59 -19.79
CA ALA A 133 -4.65 -7.19 -18.60
C ALA A 133 -5.62 -6.53 -17.60
N PRO A 134 -5.51 -6.82 -16.29
CA PRO A 134 -6.28 -6.08 -15.29
C PRO A 134 -6.04 -4.59 -15.53
N GLU A 135 -7.11 -3.81 -15.57
CA GLU A 135 -6.99 -2.36 -15.70
C GLU A 135 -6.22 -1.85 -14.48
N ILE A 136 -4.96 -1.46 -14.69
CA ILE A 136 -4.16 -0.76 -13.69
C ILE A 136 -4.69 0.67 -13.70
N GLY A 137 -5.84 0.88 -13.07
CA GLY A 137 -6.23 2.21 -12.65
C GLY A 137 -5.20 2.69 -11.64
N ASN A 138 -4.70 3.92 -11.80
CA ASN A 138 -4.06 4.61 -10.68
C ASN A 138 -5.04 4.49 -9.51
N ALA A 139 -4.64 3.76 -8.46
CA ALA A 139 -5.46 3.64 -7.27
C ALA A 139 -5.85 5.06 -6.90
N ALA A 140 -7.16 5.36 -6.93
CA ALA A 140 -7.67 6.59 -6.37
C ALA A 140 -6.99 6.75 -5.02
N ALA A 141 -6.51 7.96 -4.72
CA ALA A 141 -5.80 8.23 -3.48
C ALA A 141 -6.58 7.56 -2.34
N ILE A 142 -5.92 6.65 -1.61
CA ILE A 142 -6.56 5.81 -0.56
C ILE A 142 -7.28 6.71 0.45
N VAL A 143 -6.78 7.95 0.58
CA VAL A 143 -7.44 9.06 1.22
C VAL A 143 -7.94 10.02 0.14
N PRO A 144 -9.24 10.32 0.05
CA PRO A 144 -9.72 11.37 -0.83
C PRO A 144 -9.00 12.67 -0.49
N THR A 145 -8.36 13.29 -1.49
CA THR A 145 -7.74 14.61 -1.33
C THR A 145 -8.86 15.64 -1.19
N ILE A 146 -9.19 15.99 0.05
CA ILE A 146 -10.22 16.97 0.36
C ILE A 146 -9.57 18.35 0.28
N ASP A 147 -10.08 19.21 -0.59
CA ASP A 147 -9.83 20.63 -0.49
C ASP A 147 -10.73 21.21 0.62
N ILE A 148 -10.23 21.17 1.85
CA ILE A 148 -10.95 21.66 3.05
C ILE A 148 -11.20 23.18 2.96
N GLY A 149 -10.49 23.88 2.06
CA GLY A 149 -10.73 25.31 1.78
C GLY A 149 -12.00 25.60 0.99
N SER A 150 -12.60 24.58 0.36
CA SER A 150 -13.81 24.73 -0.46
C SER A 150 -15.01 24.05 0.18
N LEU A 151 -15.91 24.87 0.75
CA LEU A 151 -17.18 24.43 1.33
C LEU A 151 -18.04 23.66 0.30
N GLU A 152 -17.99 24.06 -0.97
CA GLU A 152 -18.71 23.41 -2.07
C GLU A 152 -18.20 21.98 -2.31
N ALA A 153 -16.87 21.79 -2.30
CA ALA A 153 -16.25 20.48 -2.46
C ALA A 153 -16.61 19.54 -1.31
N MET A 154 -16.62 20.06 -0.07
CA MET A 154 -17.05 19.29 1.11
C MET A 154 -18.53 18.86 1.01
N PHE A 155 -19.42 19.77 0.62
CA PHE A 155 -20.85 19.49 0.55
C PHE A 155 -21.18 18.48 -0.55
N ASN A 156 -20.55 18.61 -1.72
CA ASN A 156 -20.72 17.67 -2.83
C ASN A 156 -20.29 16.23 -2.47
N MET A 157 -19.30 16.08 -1.57
CA MET A 157 -18.85 14.78 -1.10
C MET A 157 -19.79 14.13 -0.08
N LEU A 158 -20.46 14.93 0.74
CA LEU A 158 -21.43 14.43 1.73
C LEU A 158 -22.80 14.11 1.11
N LYS A 159 -23.13 14.75 -0.02
CA LYS A 159 -24.40 14.60 -0.72
C LYS A 159 -24.86 13.15 -0.96
N PRO A 160 -24.01 12.21 -1.44
CA PRO A 160 -24.42 10.82 -1.62
C PRO A 160 -24.81 10.13 -0.31
N ASN A 161 -24.19 10.50 0.82
CA ASN A 161 -24.53 9.94 2.13
C ASN A 161 -25.90 10.43 2.62
N PHE A 162 -26.22 11.70 2.35
CA PHE A 162 -27.55 12.25 2.64
C PHE A 162 -28.63 11.65 1.73
N ASP A 163 -28.32 11.43 0.45
CA ASP A 163 -29.23 10.78 -0.49
C ASP A 163 -29.60 9.36 -0.02
N ILE A 164 -28.63 8.61 0.54
CA ILE A 164 -28.89 7.30 1.16
C ILE A 164 -29.86 7.43 2.33
N LEU A 165 -29.70 8.42 3.21
CA LEU A 165 -30.60 8.63 4.34
C LEU A 165 -32.03 8.94 3.89
N THR A 166 -32.20 9.63 2.76
CA THR A 166 -33.53 9.91 2.18
C THR A 166 -34.15 8.70 1.49
N GLN A 167 -33.37 7.70 1.09
CA GLN A 167 -33.91 6.46 0.49
C GLN A 167 -34.52 5.51 1.52
N PHE A 168 -34.21 5.69 2.81
CA PHE A 168 -34.74 4.89 3.91
C PHE A 168 -35.81 5.63 4.75
N ALA A 169 -36.27 6.80 4.29
CA ALA A 169 -37.37 7.57 4.87
C ALA A 169 -38.63 7.43 4.01
#